data_AF-A0AAN6LQY4-F1
#
_entry.id   AF-A0AAN6LQY4-F1
#
_cell.length_a   1.000
_cell.length_b   1.000
_cell.length_c   1.000
_cell.angle_alpha   90.00
_cell.angle_beta   90.00
_cell.angle_gamma   90.00
#
_symmetry.space_group_name_H-M   'P 1'
#
loop_
_entity.id
_entity.type
_entity.pdbx_description
1 polymer ?
#
loop_
_entity_poly.entity_id
_entity_poly.type
_entity_poly.pdbx_seq_one_letter_code
_entity_poly.pdbx_strand_id
1 'polypeptide(L)'
;MPFLRDMSDCVAGVWDYISPRKTQKRREKPFKVPALPARPKSVEQNSSDVTPNSRILHWTPKTPASASSIDDTLLPPSPPMSIPPGQNDDYDFDGTTLIQDSVEQLVKDDGADVWDANQNTMVVDDGQYMDMHRPANHAKEQLQEQLRQEVQSHELRLAAWPEDAVFLFQKLDMRGSEPILPHEWSVDFPSLPPFVFTTSEAKQFVRADTLSEFRAQYALTQLLAVGGLARDAVLTCAPKRTAEHHILRAVNKYSQWAMRDSGMRYTYHNLSVFDTVSCHKDTPSYIPEQKMIHKLYNLYGQWKAAMLPHDKTGLVAAPEEPPTLYGVIASHTVMAFVSYVVPTIAHAKGSLRTVAIFDFGGDEGFDVWNSFAIAIFVIHCRNRMKELQDFLPKPVVVLQRDPDL
;
A
#
# COMPACT_ATOMS: atom_id res chain seq x y z
N MET A 1 -46.69 -16.94 -36.64
CA MET A 1 -46.05 -17.87 -37.61
C MET A 1 -45.32 -17.01 -38.63
N PRO A 2 -44.11 -17.40 -39.08
CA PRO A 2 -42.80 -16.92 -38.58
C PRO A 2 -41.98 -16.28 -39.72
N PHE A 3 -40.74 -15.77 -39.64
CA PHE A 3 -39.42 -16.32 -39.25
C PHE A 3 -38.42 -15.10 -39.24
N LEU A 4 -37.54 -14.87 -38.25
CA LEU A 4 -36.23 -15.52 -37.94
C LEU A 4 -35.11 -15.30 -38.99
N ARG A 5 -33.92 -14.95 -38.44
CA ARG A 5 -32.54 -14.84 -39.00
C ARG A 5 -32.11 -13.42 -39.42
N ASP A 6 -30.94 -12.89 -39.07
CA ASP A 6 -29.67 -13.54 -38.70
C ASP A 6 -28.94 -12.82 -37.55
N MET A 7 -28.57 -13.62 -36.54
CA MET A 7 -27.42 -13.41 -35.67
C MET A 7 -26.39 -14.44 -36.10
N SER A 8 -25.34 -14.03 -36.81
CA SER A 8 -24.13 -14.79 -37.08
C SER A 8 -23.16 -13.85 -37.77
N ASP A 9 -22.14 -13.36 -37.06
CA ASP A 9 -20.85 -12.91 -37.64
C ASP A 9 -19.84 -12.40 -36.60
N CYS A 10 -20.02 -12.64 -35.29
CA CYS A 10 -19.05 -12.24 -34.28
C CYS A 10 -18.60 -13.40 -33.37
N VAL A 11 -18.38 -14.59 -33.93
CA VAL A 11 -17.58 -15.66 -33.28
C VAL A 11 -16.92 -16.54 -34.36
N ALA A 12 -15.74 -16.15 -34.85
CA ALA A 12 -14.74 -17.08 -35.41
C ALA A 12 -13.43 -16.32 -35.63
N GLY A 13 -12.44 -16.55 -34.77
CA GLY A 13 -11.11 -15.94 -34.88
C GLY A 13 -10.31 -16.10 -33.60
N VAL A 14 -10.25 -17.32 -33.09
CA VAL A 14 -9.55 -17.73 -31.87
C VAL A 14 -8.50 -18.77 -32.30
N TRP A 15 -7.26 -18.49 -31.90
CA TRP A 15 -6.01 -19.26 -32.05
C TRP A 15 -5.22 -19.13 -33.36
N ASP A 16 -4.14 -18.35 -33.30
CA ASP A 16 -2.83 -18.88 -33.68
C ASP A 16 -1.70 -18.27 -32.81
N TYR A 17 -1.21 -19.14 -31.92
CA TYR A 17 0.15 -19.31 -31.39
C TYR A 17 0.91 -18.23 -30.59
N ILE A 18 1.29 -18.69 -29.41
CA ILE A 18 2.14 -18.13 -28.35
C ILE A 18 3.64 -18.41 -28.63
N SER A 19 4.50 -17.45 -28.21
CA SER A 19 5.88 -17.59 -27.64
C SER A 19 7.10 -17.74 -28.58
N PRO A 20 8.35 -17.33 -28.19
CA PRO A 20 8.84 -16.54 -27.03
C PRO A 20 9.90 -15.44 -27.36
N ARG A 21 10.27 -14.64 -26.34
CA ARG A 21 11.46 -13.76 -26.20
C ARG A 21 11.42 -12.36 -26.84
N LYS A 22 11.00 -11.37 -26.06
CA LYS A 22 11.64 -10.03 -26.06
C LYS A 22 11.73 -9.49 -24.64
N THR A 23 12.74 -9.97 -23.91
CA THR A 23 13.35 -9.19 -22.83
C THR A 23 14.24 -8.09 -23.45
N GLN A 24 14.20 -6.92 -22.82
CA GLN A 24 15.37 -6.06 -22.57
C GLN A 24 16.20 -5.54 -23.76
N LYS A 25 16.03 -4.24 -24.07
CA LYS A 25 16.98 -3.16 -23.72
C LYS A 25 16.79 -1.92 -24.60
N ARG A 26 16.49 -0.78 -23.96
CA ARG A 26 16.99 0.52 -24.41
C ARG A 26 18.19 0.88 -23.52
N ARG A 27 19.39 0.89 -24.10
CA ARG A 27 20.55 1.59 -23.52
C ARG A 27 21.47 2.02 -24.64
N GLU A 28 21.29 3.25 -25.12
CA GLU A 28 22.28 3.93 -25.94
C GLU A 28 23.52 4.20 -25.08
N LYS A 29 24.65 3.58 -25.44
CA LYS A 29 26.00 4.01 -25.05
C LYS A 29 26.89 3.95 -26.29
N PRO A 30 27.77 4.95 -26.50
CA PRO A 30 28.57 5.05 -27.72
C PRO A 30 29.71 4.01 -27.77
N PHE A 31 30.00 3.65 -29.02
CA PHE A 31 30.90 2.60 -29.50
C PHE A 31 32.38 2.85 -29.16
N LYS A 32 33.06 1.85 -28.57
CA LYS A 32 34.53 1.77 -28.44
C LYS A 32 34.98 0.41 -29.00
N VAL A 33 35.84 0.45 -30.01
CA VAL A 33 36.45 -0.72 -30.66
C VAL A 33 37.67 -1.18 -29.85
N PRO A 34 37.74 -2.44 -29.38
CA PRO A 34 38.98 -3.02 -28.90
C PRO A 34 39.72 -3.75 -30.04
N ALA A 35 41.00 -3.44 -30.19
CA ALA A 35 41.92 -4.08 -31.13
C ALA A 35 42.24 -5.53 -30.74
N LEU A 36 42.51 -6.35 -31.77
CA LEU A 36 42.91 -7.75 -31.68
C LEU A 36 44.32 -7.89 -31.08
N PRO A 37 44.54 -8.75 -30.06
CA PRO A 37 45.87 -9.24 -29.73
C PRO A 37 46.16 -10.57 -30.42
N ALA A 38 47.32 -10.58 -31.07
CA ALA A 38 47.88 -11.68 -31.84
C ALA A 38 48.35 -12.87 -30.99
N ARG A 39 48.29 -14.04 -31.61
CA ARG A 39 48.76 -15.35 -31.15
C ARG A 39 50.29 -15.45 -31.25
N PRO A 40 50.99 -16.07 -30.29
CA PRO A 40 52.29 -16.69 -30.56
C PRO A 40 52.18 -18.23 -30.67
N LYS A 41 52.83 -18.78 -31.71
CA LYS A 41 53.33 -20.17 -31.84
C LYS A 41 54.65 -20.25 -31.02
N SER A 42 55.26 -21.35 -30.58
CA SER A 42 55.34 -22.81 -30.88
C SER A 42 56.16 -23.43 -29.71
N VAL A 43 56.15 -24.73 -29.37
CA VAL A 43 57.02 -25.86 -29.84
C VAL A 43 56.75 -27.00 -28.81
N GLU A 44 56.15 -28.14 -29.18
CA GLU A 44 56.74 -29.48 -29.47
C GLU A 44 57.56 -30.19 -28.36
N GLN A 45 57.03 -31.28 -27.78
CA GLN A 45 57.62 -32.66 -27.84
C GLN A 45 56.87 -33.71 -26.96
N ASN A 46 56.38 -34.74 -27.65
CA ASN A 46 56.31 -36.19 -27.34
C ASN A 46 56.26 -36.71 -25.87
N SER A 47 55.21 -37.46 -25.50
CA SER A 47 55.13 -38.94 -25.62
C SER A 47 54.06 -39.58 -24.69
N SER A 48 53.42 -40.62 -25.25
CA SER A 48 52.83 -41.82 -24.63
C SER A 48 51.84 -41.72 -23.44
N ASP A 49 50.63 -42.19 -23.76
CA ASP A 49 49.94 -43.29 -23.09
C ASP A 49 48.88 -43.02 -21.99
N VAL A 50 47.68 -43.51 -22.33
CA VAL A 50 46.62 -44.11 -21.49
C VAL A 50 45.53 -43.17 -20.93
N THR A 51 44.40 -43.21 -21.65
CA THR A 51 43.00 -42.99 -21.26
C THR A 51 42.63 -43.55 -19.86
N PRO A 52 41.57 -43.09 -19.15
CA PRO A 52 40.23 -42.88 -19.73
C PRO A 52 39.34 -41.76 -19.15
N ASN A 53 38.50 -41.22 -20.05
CA ASN A 53 37.20 -40.66 -19.71
C ASN A 53 36.38 -41.68 -18.89
N SER A 54 36.34 -41.53 -17.57
CA SER A 54 35.24 -41.97 -16.68
C SER A 54 35.68 -41.82 -15.22
N ARG A 55 35.57 -40.61 -14.68
CA ARG A 55 35.40 -40.29 -13.24
C ARG A 55 35.69 -38.81 -13.07
N ILE A 56 34.66 -37.98 -13.03
CA ILE A 56 34.45 -36.80 -12.18
C ILE A 56 33.01 -36.33 -12.49
N LEU A 57 32.05 -37.18 -12.12
CA LEU A 57 30.78 -36.76 -11.55
C LEU A 57 30.88 -37.24 -10.10
N HIS A 58 30.40 -36.46 -9.14
CA HIS A 58 30.56 -36.65 -7.68
C HIS A 58 31.86 -36.06 -7.09
N TRP A 59 31.93 -34.73 -7.06
CA TRP A 59 32.65 -34.02 -6.00
C TRP A 59 31.61 -33.30 -5.13
N THR A 60 31.13 -33.99 -4.09
CA THR A 60 30.43 -33.38 -2.96
C THR A 60 31.45 -33.24 -1.83
N PRO A 61 31.88 -32.01 -1.45
CA PRO A 61 32.76 -31.84 -0.31
C PRO A 61 32.01 -32.18 0.99
N LYS A 62 32.40 -33.28 1.63
CA LYS A 62 32.05 -33.59 3.02
C LYS A 62 32.98 -32.81 3.94
N THR A 63 32.46 -31.80 4.63
CA THR A 63 33.11 -31.25 5.83
C THR A 63 32.75 -32.07 7.06
N PRO A 64 33.69 -32.25 8.02
CA PRO A 64 33.51 -33.12 9.17
C PRO A 64 32.57 -32.51 10.22
N ALA A 65 31.73 -33.37 10.80
CA ALA A 65 30.82 -33.04 11.89
C ALA A 65 31.60 -32.57 13.13
N SER A 66 31.37 -31.33 13.55
CA SER A 66 31.68 -30.88 14.90
C SER A 66 30.41 -30.98 15.73
N ALA A 67 30.45 -31.79 16.78
CA ALA A 67 29.35 -31.98 17.71
C ALA A 67 29.23 -30.74 18.61
N SER A 68 28.43 -29.77 18.18
CA SER A 68 27.77 -28.82 19.08
C SER A 68 26.28 -28.88 18.77
N SER A 69 25.56 -29.60 19.63
CA SER A 69 24.10 -29.61 19.73
C SER A 69 23.62 -28.20 20.05
N ILE A 70 23.48 -27.36 19.03
CA ILE A 70 22.64 -26.17 19.13
C ILE A 70 21.22 -26.66 18.87
N ASP A 71 20.38 -26.47 19.86
CA ASP A 71 18.96 -26.79 19.82
C ASP A 71 18.30 -25.91 18.74
N ASP A 72 17.95 -26.52 17.60
CA ASP A 72 17.28 -25.88 16.46
C ASP A 72 15.92 -25.26 16.82
N THR A 73 15.45 -25.43 18.07
CA THR A 73 14.26 -24.74 18.61
C THR A 73 14.55 -23.32 19.13
N LEU A 74 15.82 -22.88 19.17
CA LEU A 74 16.21 -21.54 19.63
C LEU A 74 16.45 -20.53 18.51
N LEU A 75 16.33 -20.94 17.24
CA LEU A 75 16.32 -20.00 16.13
C LEU A 75 14.93 -19.35 16.05
N PRO A 76 14.82 -18.01 15.98
CA PRO A 76 13.54 -17.39 15.68
C PRO A 76 13.02 -17.97 14.35
N PRO A 77 11.73 -18.28 14.23
CA PRO A 77 11.18 -18.78 12.98
C PRO A 77 11.54 -17.78 11.88
N SER A 78 12.14 -18.26 10.79
CA SER A 78 12.37 -17.45 9.59
C SER A 78 11.07 -16.72 9.24
N PRO A 79 11.12 -15.44 8.84
CA PRO A 79 9.93 -14.72 8.44
C PRO A 79 9.17 -15.53 7.38
N PRO A 80 7.83 -15.51 7.40
CA PRO A 80 7.03 -16.28 6.45
C PRO A 80 7.45 -15.87 5.03
N MET A 81 8.02 -16.84 4.31
CA MET A 81 8.45 -16.70 2.92
C MET A 81 7.30 -16.15 2.08
N SER A 82 7.61 -15.31 1.11
CA SER A 82 6.56 -14.82 0.21
C SER A 82 6.03 -15.95 -0.64
N ILE A 83 4.82 -15.75 -1.15
CA ILE A 83 4.13 -16.78 -1.92
C ILE A 83 4.98 -17.03 -3.19
N PRO A 84 5.43 -18.27 -3.44
CA PRO A 84 6.31 -18.54 -4.58
C PRO A 84 5.61 -18.16 -5.90
N PRO A 85 6.34 -17.62 -6.90
CA PRO A 85 5.76 -17.07 -8.13
C PRO A 85 5.06 -18.06 -9.08
N GLY A 86 4.75 -19.28 -8.64
CA GLY A 86 4.09 -20.33 -9.43
C GLY A 86 2.77 -20.82 -8.87
N GLN A 87 2.22 -20.18 -7.83
CA GLN A 87 0.83 -20.39 -7.38
C GLN A 87 -0.13 -19.31 -7.90
N ASN A 88 0.44 -18.24 -8.49
CA ASN A 88 -0.24 -17.22 -9.28
C ASN A 88 -0.23 -17.59 -10.77
N ASP A 89 -0.63 -18.81 -11.11
CA ASP A 89 -0.83 -19.16 -12.51
C ASP A 89 -2.02 -18.32 -13.06
N ASP A 90 -1.70 -17.45 -14.03
CA ASP A 90 -2.57 -16.86 -15.05
C ASP A 90 -3.35 -15.55 -14.79
N TYR A 91 -3.06 -14.77 -13.74
CA TYR A 91 -3.68 -13.45 -13.57
C TYR A 91 -2.67 -12.34 -13.24
N ASP A 92 -2.30 -11.58 -14.27
CA ASP A 92 -1.65 -10.26 -14.14
C ASP A 92 -2.58 -9.32 -13.33
N PHE A 93 -2.33 -9.24 -12.03
CA PHE A 93 -2.87 -8.15 -11.19
C PHE A 93 -2.22 -6.80 -11.55
N ASP A 94 -1.12 -6.83 -12.31
CA ASP A 94 -0.37 -5.67 -12.83
C ASP A 94 -1.12 -4.86 -13.92
N GLY A 95 -2.34 -5.23 -14.30
CA GLY A 95 -3.07 -4.53 -15.37
C GLY A 95 -4.59 -4.57 -15.31
N THR A 96 -5.19 -5.28 -14.35
CA THR A 96 -6.64 -5.22 -14.11
C THR A 96 -6.89 -4.55 -12.76
N THR A 97 -6.83 -3.22 -12.79
CA THR A 97 -7.11 -2.37 -11.64
C THR A 97 -8.38 -2.85 -10.93
N LEU A 98 -8.29 -3.00 -9.61
CA LEU A 98 -9.40 -3.35 -8.71
C LEU A 98 -10.61 -2.39 -8.79
N ILE A 99 -10.50 -1.34 -9.61
CA ILE A 99 -11.44 -0.25 -9.82
C ILE A 99 -11.33 0.12 -11.29
N GLN A 100 -12.44 0.01 -12.02
CA GLN A 100 -12.48 0.30 -13.45
C GLN A 100 -13.04 1.71 -13.66
N ASP A 101 -12.18 2.64 -14.09
CA ASP A 101 -12.42 3.71 -15.05
C ASP A 101 -13.69 4.56 -14.95
N SER A 102 -14.31 4.70 -13.78
CA SER A 102 -15.51 5.53 -13.61
C SER A 102 -15.25 7.04 -13.84
N VAL A 103 -14.01 7.46 -14.12
CA VAL A 103 -13.65 8.85 -14.51
C VAL A 103 -12.96 8.93 -15.88
N GLU A 104 -12.55 7.81 -16.49
CA GLU A 104 -11.73 7.85 -17.72
C GLU A 104 -12.49 8.22 -18.99
N GLN A 105 -13.83 8.17 -18.97
CA GLN A 105 -14.60 8.57 -20.15
C GLN A 105 -14.67 10.09 -20.38
N LEU A 106 -14.16 10.92 -19.46
CA LEU A 106 -14.17 12.38 -19.63
C LEU A 106 -12.82 12.98 -20.04
N VAL A 107 -11.72 12.23 -20.05
CA VAL A 107 -10.43 12.67 -20.60
C VAL A 107 -9.77 11.50 -21.33
N LYS A 108 -10.31 11.13 -22.50
CA LYS A 108 -9.49 10.45 -23.51
C LYS A 108 -8.64 11.52 -24.20
N ASP A 109 -7.52 11.85 -23.57
CA ASP A 109 -6.39 12.45 -24.25
C ASP A 109 -5.16 11.57 -23.95
N ASP A 110 -4.39 11.28 -25.00
CA ASP A 110 -3.34 10.29 -25.02
C ASP A 110 -2.28 10.51 -23.91
N GLY A 111 -2.10 9.51 -23.03
CA GLY A 111 -0.90 9.39 -22.17
C GLY A 111 -0.94 10.04 -20.78
N ALA A 112 -2.11 10.20 -20.15
CA ALA A 112 -2.16 10.63 -18.76
C ALA A 112 -1.60 9.54 -17.81
N ASP A 113 -0.40 9.77 -17.26
CA ASP A 113 0.18 8.98 -16.18
C ASP A 113 -0.83 8.87 -15.03
N VAL A 114 -1.31 7.65 -14.76
CA VAL A 114 -2.15 7.34 -13.61
C VAL A 114 -1.26 7.49 -12.37
N TRP A 115 -1.48 8.55 -11.60
CA TRP A 115 -0.76 8.82 -10.37
C TRP A 115 -0.97 7.69 -9.36
N ASP A 116 0.08 6.95 -9.03
CA ASP A 116 0.08 5.90 -8.01
C ASP A 116 1.15 6.19 -6.94
N ALA A 117 0.72 6.31 -5.67
CA ALA A 117 1.59 6.61 -4.52
C ALA A 117 2.53 5.44 -4.12
N ASN A 118 2.61 4.39 -4.93
CA ASN A 118 3.53 3.27 -4.69
C ASN A 118 4.86 3.42 -5.41
N GLN A 119 4.92 4.20 -6.49
CA GLN A 119 6.07 4.23 -7.41
C GLN A 119 7.38 4.67 -6.73
N ASN A 120 7.30 5.33 -5.58
CA ASN A 120 8.46 5.89 -4.88
C ASN A 120 8.90 5.14 -3.61
N THR A 121 8.25 4.01 -3.27
CA THR A 121 8.71 3.18 -2.16
C THR A 121 9.91 2.34 -2.62
N MET A 122 11.13 2.79 -2.31
CA MET A 122 12.35 2.05 -2.62
C MET A 122 12.71 1.14 -1.44
N VAL A 123 12.72 -0.19 -1.67
CA VAL A 123 13.40 -1.12 -0.76
C VAL A 123 14.88 -1.07 -1.13
N VAL A 124 15.65 -0.38 -0.29
CA VAL A 124 17.10 -0.27 -0.43
C VAL A 124 17.73 -1.50 0.23
N ASP A 125 18.59 -2.21 -0.51
CA ASP A 125 19.39 -3.32 0.03
C ASP A 125 20.35 -2.80 1.12
N ASP A 126 20.59 -3.57 2.18
CA ASP A 126 21.35 -3.15 3.38
C ASP A 126 22.74 -2.58 3.03
N GLY A 127 23.33 -3.01 1.91
CA GLY A 127 24.60 -2.51 1.40
C GLY A 127 24.56 -1.07 0.85
N GLN A 128 23.43 -0.61 0.31
CA GLN A 128 23.25 0.76 -0.20
C GLN A 128 22.91 1.77 0.90
N TYR A 129 22.41 1.29 2.05
CA TYR A 129 22.12 2.12 3.21
C TYR A 129 23.37 2.84 3.77
N MET A 130 24.54 2.20 3.65
CA MET A 130 25.82 2.76 4.11
C MET A 130 26.32 3.94 3.24
N ASP A 131 25.89 4.05 1.98
CA ASP A 131 26.33 5.10 1.05
C ASP A 131 25.55 6.43 1.21
N MET A 132 24.39 6.42 1.87
CA MET A 132 23.56 7.61 2.10
C MET A 132 24.14 8.60 3.13
N HIS A 133 25.19 8.21 3.87
CA HIS A 133 25.78 9.03 4.93
C HIS A 133 26.82 10.07 4.47
N ARG A 134 26.81 10.47 3.18
CA ARG A 134 27.56 11.66 2.74
C ARG A 134 26.69 12.93 2.93
N PRO A 135 26.98 13.81 3.91
CA PRO A 135 26.11 14.93 4.26
C PRO A 135 25.86 15.93 3.11
N ALA A 136 26.80 16.04 2.16
CA ALA A 136 26.65 16.89 0.97
C ALA A 136 25.70 16.31 -0.10
N ASN A 137 25.46 15.01 -0.11
CA ASN A 137 24.52 14.35 -1.01
C ASN A 137 23.10 14.42 -0.45
N HIS A 138 22.94 14.23 0.86
CA HIS A 138 21.65 14.23 1.54
C HIS A 138 20.87 15.55 1.40
N ALA A 139 21.54 16.70 1.52
CA ALA A 139 20.87 18.00 1.37
C ALA A 139 20.39 18.25 -0.07
N LYS A 140 21.13 17.77 -1.08
CA LYS A 140 20.73 17.88 -2.49
C LYS A 140 19.57 16.94 -2.82
N GLU A 141 19.62 15.72 -2.28
CA GLU A 141 18.58 14.72 -2.43
C GLU A 141 17.27 15.17 -1.77
N GLN A 142 17.33 15.74 -0.56
CA GLN A 142 16.16 16.34 0.10
C GLN A 142 15.55 17.48 -0.71
N LEU A 143 16.37 18.37 -1.28
CA LEU A 143 15.86 19.48 -2.09
C LEU A 143 15.21 18.96 -3.38
N GLN A 144 15.81 17.95 -4.01
CA GLN A 144 15.26 17.33 -5.21
C GLN A 144 13.92 16.65 -4.93
N GLU A 145 13.81 15.96 -3.78
CA GLU A 145 12.58 15.33 -3.34
C GLU A 145 11.48 16.35 -3.05
N GLN A 146 11.80 17.45 -2.37
CA GLN A 146 10.85 18.55 -2.13
C GLN A 146 10.33 19.15 -3.43
N LEU A 147 11.21 19.44 -4.39
CA LEU A 147 10.81 19.97 -5.70
C LEU A 147 9.90 19.00 -6.44
N ARG A 148 10.19 17.69 -6.36
CA ARG A 148 9.35 16.66 -6.97
C ARG A 148 7.96 16.64 -6.34
N GLN A 149 7.86 16.65 -5.01
CA GLN A 149 6.59 16.70 -4.30
C GLN A 149 5.78 17.95 -4.62
N GLU A 150 6.43 19.10 -4.76
CA GLU A 150 5.78 20.35 -5.13
C GLU A 150 5.17 20.25 -6.54
N VAL A 151 5.92 19.74 -7.52
CA VAL A 151 5.43 19.53 -8.88
C VAL A 151 4.25 18.55 -8.89
N GLN A 152 4.39 17.39 -8.25
CA GLN A 152 3.31 16.40 -8.16
C GLN A 152 2.07 16.98 -7.47
N SER A 153 2.24 17.71 -6.36
CA SER A 153 1.12 18.34 -5.67
C SER A 153 0.41 19.37 -6.53
N HIS A 154 1.17 20.13 -7.34
CA HIS A 154 0.61 21.10 -8.26
C HIS A 154 -0.19 20.41 -9.36
N GLU A 155 0.31 19.30 -9.91
CA GLU A 155 -0.40 18.50 -10.92
C GLU A 155 -1.68 17.87 -10.36
N LEU A 156 -1.64 17.34 -9.13
CA LEU A 156 -2.82 16.81 -8.45
C LEU A 156 -3.87 17.91 -8.18
N ARG A 157 -3.46 19.11 -7.80
CA ARG A 157 -4.37 20.26 -7.67
C ARG A 157 -5.01 20.65 -8.99
N LEU A 158 -4.24 20.65 -10.08
CA LEU A 158 -4.78 20.89 -11.43
C LEU A 158 -5.81 19.82 -11.84
N ALA A 159 -5.61 18.58 -11.40
CA ALA A 159 -6.55 17.48 -11.56
C ALA A 159 -7.73 17.50 -10.54
N ALA A 160 -7.95 18.65 -9.89
CA ALA A 160 -9.02 18.89 -8.93
C ALA A 160 -9.07 17.85 -7.78
N TRP A 161 -7.91 17.41 -7.30
CA TRP A 161 -7.83 16.66 -6.03
C TRP A 161 -8.11 17.60 -4.85
N PRO A 162 -8.89 17.17 -3.84
CA PRO A 162 -9.03 17.95 -2.62
C PRO A 162 -7.71 17.95 -1.85
N GLU A 163 -7.39 19.07 -1.17
CA GLU A 163 -6.12 19.22 -0.44
C GLU A 163 -5.87 18.11 0.58
N ASP A 164 -6.92 17.68 1.29
CA ASP A 164 -6.81 16.57 2.25
C ASP A 164 -6.34 15.27 1.58
N ALA A 165 -6.76 15.00 0.33
CA ALA A 165 -6.34 13.84 -0.43
C ALA A 165 -4.94 14.01 -1.04
N VAL A 166 -4.56 15.22 -1.46
CA VAL A 166 -3.20 15.52 -1.91
C VAL A 166 -2.20 15.31 -0.77
N PHE A 167 -2.52 15.83 0.42
CA PHE A 167 -1.69 15.63 1.62
C PHE A 167 -1.53 14.14 1.95
N LEU A 168 -2.64 13.39 1.97
CA LEU A 168 -2.59 11.95 2.20
C LEU A 168 -1.75 11.22 1.13
N PHE A 169 -1.93 11.57 -0.14
CA PHE A 169 -1.17 11.00 -1.25
C PHE A 169 0.34 11.20 -1.05
N GLN A 170 0.78 12.45 -0.80
CA GLN A 170 2.18 12.76 -0.53
C GLN A 170 2.74 12.00 0.67
N LYS A 171 1.95 11.89 1.75
CA LYS A 171 2.36 11.16 2.95
C LYS A 171 2.50 9.66 2.70
N LEU A 172 1.61 9.08 1.92
CA LEU A 172 1.73 7.68 1.52
C LEU A 172 2.95 7.46 0.63
N ASP A 173 3.18 8.33 -0.34
CA ASP A 173 4.33 8.25 -1.25
C ASP A 173 5.67 8.31 -0.49
N MET A 174 5.73 9.10 0.58
CA MET A 174 6.93 9.31 1.40
C MET A 174 7.09 8.35 2.58
N ARG A 175 6.20 7.36 2.75
CA ARG A 175 6.16 6.48 3.93
C ARG A 175 7.44 5.70 4.21
N GLY A 176 8.33 5.55 3.22
CA GLY A 176 9.61 4.86 3.32
C GLY A 176 10.84 5.77 3.29
N SER A 177 10.67 7.09 3.24
CA SER A 177 11.76 8.06 3.08
C SER A 177 11.70 9.22 4.08
N GLU A 178 10.54 9.48 4.69
CA GLU A 178 10.40 10.45 5.76
C GLU A 178 10.40 9.81 7.16
N PRO A 179 10.96 10.47 8.18
CA PRO A 179 10.75 10.05 9.56
C PRO A 179 9.30 10.28 9.97
N ILE A 180 8.63 9.23 10.46
CA ILE A 180 7.21 9.26 10.86
C ILE A 180 6.95 8.88 12.33
N LEU A 181 7.92 8.25 13.01
CA LEU A 181 7.77 7.73 14.38
C LEU A 181 8.55 8.55 15.42
N PRO A 182 8.10 8.57 16.69
CA PRO A 182 8.87 9.13 17.80
C PRO A 182 10.18 8.38 18.06
N HIS A 183 11.25 9.11 18.41
CA HIS A 183 12.57 8.50 18.66
C HIS A 183 12.55 7.51 19.83
N GLU A 184 11.71 7.75 20.83
CA GLU A 184 11.56 6.89 22.01
C GLU A 184 11.14 5.47 21.63
N TRP A 185 10.41 5.29 20.53
CA TRP A 185 9.91 3.99 20.09
C TRP A 185 10.98 3.13 19.41
N SER A 186 12.17 3.68 19.13
CA SER A 186 13.26 2.94 18.49
C SER A 186 13.70 1.70 19.28
N VAL A 187 13.54 1.72 20.61
CA VAL A 187 13.86 0.58 21.49
C VAL A 187 12.83 -0.54 21.34
N ASP A 188 11.56 -0.21 21.12
CA ASP A 188 10.46 -1.18 20.99
C ASP A 188 10.38 -1.78 19.57
N PHE A 189 10.92 -1.09 18.58
CA PHE A 189 10.93 -1.52 17.18
C PHE A 189 12.35 -1.57 16.59
N PRO A 190 13.24 -2.43 17.13
CA PRO A 190 14.64 -2.48 16.71
C PRO A 190 14.83 -3.00 15.28
N SER A 191 13.82 -3.64 14.69
CA SER A 191 13.86 -4.11 13.29
C SER A 191 13.52 -3.03 12.28
N LEU A 192 13.03 -1.86 12.71
CA LEU A 192 12.74 -0.75 11.81
C LEU A 192 14.01 0.05 11.53
N PRO A 193 14.17 0.60 10.32
CA PRO A 193 15.31 1.43 10.00
C PRO A 193 15.40 2.69 10.88
N PRO A 194 16.60 3.11 11.33
CA PRO A 194 16.78 4.26 12.21
C PRO A 194 16.22 5.59 11.66
N PHE A 195 16.18 5.75 10.33
CA PHE A 195 15.70 6.99 9.69
C PHE A 195 14.19 7.24 9.85
N VAL A 196 13.41 6.20 10.16
CA VAL A 196 11.96 6.31 10.37
C VAL A 196 11.65 7.05 11.68
N PHE A 197 12.62 7.11 12.59
CA PHE A 197 12.47 7.70 13.92
C PHE A 197 12.97 9.14 13.98
N THR A 198 12.29 10.00 14.75
CA THR A 198 12.70 11.39 14.93
C THR A 198 12.36 11.96 16.30
N THR A 199 13.24 12.82 16.80
CA THR A 199 13.04 13.61 18.03
C THR A 199 12.15 14.83 17.77
N SER A 200 11.92 15.20 16.51
CA SER A 200 11.12 16.38 16.18
C SER A 200 9.63 16.05 16.17
N GLU A 201 8.89 16.55 17.16
CA GLU A 201 7.44 16.34 17.29
C GLU A 201 6.66 16.72 16.03
N ALA A 202 7.09 17.77 15.31
CA ALA A 202 6.44 18.22 14.08
C ALA A 202 6.52 17.20 12.93
N LYS A 203 7.51 16.31 12.96
CA LYS A 203 7.72 15.25 11.96
C LYS A 203 7.10 13.92 12.39
N GLN A 204 6.76 13.77 13.68
CA GLN A 204 6.13 12.57 14.22
C GLN A 204 4.65 12.51 13.79
N PHE A 205 4.39 11.86 12.66
CA PHE A 205 3.03 11.70 12.16
C PHE A 205 2.28 10.58 12.90
N VAL A 206 2.91 9.41 13.01
CA VAL A 206 2.32 8.24 13.69
C VAL A 206 2.71 8.29 15.16
N ARG A 207 1.85 8.90 15.97
CA ARG A 207 2.02 9.01 17.43
C ARG A 207 0.70 8.90 18.19
N ALA A 208 0.80 8.63 19.48
CA ALA A 208 -0.33 8.70 20.39
C ALA A 208 -0.78 10.17 20.55
N ASP A 209 -2.09 10.38 20.59
CA ASP A 209 -2.71 11.67 20.90
C ASP A 209 -2.88 11.85 22.41
N THR A 210 -3.15 10.75 23.13
CA THR A 210 -3.09 10.70 24.60
C THR A 210 -1.73 10.24 25.09
N LEU A 211 -1.45 10.41 26.39
CA LEU A 211 -0.23 9.97 27.06
C LEU A 211 -0.07 8.43 27.16
N SER A 212 -0.85 7.64 26.40
CA SER A 212 -0.79 6.17 26.41
C SER A 212 0.03 5.64 25.23
N GLU A 213 1.32 5.96 25.20
CA GLU A 213 2.25 5.55 24.15
C GLU A 213 2.33 4.03 24.00
N PHE A 214 2.32 3.29 25.12
CA PHE A 214 2.35 1.82 25.11
C PHE A 214 1.20 1.20 24.28
N ARG A 215 -0.01 1.80 24.34
CA ARG A 215 -1.15 1.30 23.55
C ARG A 215 -0.96 1.58 22.07
N ALA A 216 -0.33 2.70 21.73
CA ALA A 216 -0.02 3.07 20.36
C ALA A 216 1.04 2.15 19.76
N GLN A 217 2.11 1.88 20.52
CA GLN A 217 3.14 0.91 20.16
C GLN A 217 2.52 -0.47 19.94
N TYR A 218 1.73 -0.97 20.90
CA TYR A 218 1.06 -2.26 20.76
C TYR A 218 0.13 -2.32 19.53
N ALA A 219 -0.63 -1.25 19.25
CA ALA A 219 -1.47 -1.18 18.07
C ALA A 219 -0.65 -1.23 16.77
N LEU A 220 0.51 -0.57 16.74
CA LEU A 220 1.43 -0.59 15.60
C LEU A 220 2.10 -1.96 15.42
N THR A 221 2.55 -2.62 16.49
CA THR A 221 3.10 -3.99 16.43
C THR A 221 2.10 -4.97 15.80
N GLN A 222 0.82 -4.83 16.15
CA GLN A 222 -0.24 -5.67 15.58
C GLN A 222 -0.48 -5.39 14.09
N LEU A 223 -0.23 -4.15 13.65
CA LEU A 223 -0.36 -3.76 12.26
C LEU A 223 0.80 -4.29 11.41
N LEU A 224 2.04 -4.22 11.92
CA LEU A 224 3.23 -4.76 11.26
C LEU A 224 3.14 -6.28 11.00
N ALA A 225 2.35 -7.01 11.78
CA ALA A 225 2.14 -8.45 11.61
C ALA A 225 1.14 -8.81 10.48
N VAL A 226 0.47 -7.83 9.87
CA VAL A 226 -0.62 -8.09 8.90
C VAL A 226 -0.15 -8.78 7.65
N GLY A 227 1.02 -8.40 7.11
CA GLY A 227 1.58 -9.01 5.90
C GLY A 227 1.77 -10.52 6.05
N GLY A 228 2.43 -10.95 7.14
CA GLY A 228 2.59 -12.37 7.45
C GLY A 228 1.25 -13.10 7.62
N LEU A 229 0.30 -12.50 8.34
CA LEU A 229 -1.03 -13.11 8.53
C LEU A 229 -1.82 -13.24 7.23
N ALA A 230 -1.71 -12.25 6.33
CA ALA A 230 -2.36 -12.27 5.03
C ALA A 230 -1.76 -13.39 4.16
N ARG A 231 -0.42 -13.50 4.09
CA ARG A 231 0.27 -14.59 3.35
C ARG A 231 -0.06 -15.95 3.92
N ASP A 232 -0.01 -16.12 5.24
CA ASP A 232 -0.34 -17.39 5.90
C ASP A 232 -1.77 -17.83 5.58
N ALA A 233 -2.72 -16.90 5.52
CA ALA A 233 -4.10 -17.20 5.14
C ALA A 233 -4.22 -17.73 3.71
N VAL A 234 -3.39 -17.22 2.78
CA VAL A 234 -3.31 -17.73 1.41
C VAL A 234 -2.70 -19.13 1.37
N LEU A 235 -1.52 -19.30 2.00
CA LEU A 235 -0.78 -20.55 1.99
C LEU A 235 -1.55 -21.70 2.64
N THR A 236 -2.35 -21.40 3.67
CA THR A 236 -3.18 -22.38 4.38
C THR A 236 -4.57 -22.55 3.76
N CYS A 237 -4.91 -21.82 2.69
CA CYS A 237 -6.24 -21.80 2.08
C CYS A 237 -7.36 -21.62 3.12
N ALA A 238 -7.19 -20.68 4.04
CA ALA A 238 -8.07 -20.53 5.19
C ALA A 238 -9.50 -20.13 4.78
N PRO A 239 -10.54 -20.93 5.11
CA PRO A 239 -11.89 -20.72 4.57
C PRO A 239 -12.66 -19.55 5.21
N LYS A 240 -12.30 -19.15 6.43
CA LYS A 240 -12.98 -18.09 7.21
C LYS A 240 -12.10 -16.87 7.49
N ARG A 241 -10.79 -17.10 7.61
CA ARG A 241 -9.79 -16.09 7.93
C ARG A 241 -8.98 -15.81 6.68
N THR A 242 -9.67 -15.32 5.65
CA THR A 242 -9.06 -15.00 4.37
C THR A 242 -8.09 -13.82 4.49
N ALA A 243 -7.25 -13.61 3.48
CA ALA A 243 -6.26 -12.53 3.49
C ALA A 243 -6.94 -11.15 3.62
N GLU A 244 -8.02 -10.91 2.87
CA GLU A 244 -8.78 -9.66 2.93
C GLU A 244 -9.47 -9.46 4.30
N HIS A 245 -9.85 -10.55 4.97
CA HIS A 245 -10.36 -10.49 6.34
C HIS A 245 -9.29 -9.98 7.31
N HIS A 246 -8.05 -10.46 7.20
CA HIS A 246 -6.95 -10.03 8.06
C HIS A 246 -6.61 -8.54 7.83
N ILE A 247 -6.53 -8.11 6.58
CA ILE A 247 -6.26 -6.72 6.20
C ILE A 247 -7.34 -5.79 6.76
N LEU A 248 -8.62 -6.04 6.44
CA LEU A 248 -9.70 -5.17 6.92
C LEU A 248 -9.87 -5.22 8.43
N ARG A 249 -9.64 -6.38 9.06
CA ARG A 249 -9.68 -6.49 10.52
C ARG A 249 -8.61 -5.61 11.15
N ALA A 250 -7.41 -5.54 10.56
CA ALA A 250 -6.34 -4.70 11.05
C ALA A 250 -6.67 -3.21 10.88
N VAL A 251 -7.13 -2.78 9.71
CA VAL A 251 -7.59 -1.41 9.44
C VAL A 251 -8.65 -0.99 10.46
N ASN A 252 -9.67 -1.83 10.67
CA ASN A 252 -10.75 -1.54 11.62
C ASN A 252 -10.26 -1.54 13.07
N LYS A 253 -9.39 -2.47 13.48
CA LYS A 253 -8.84 -2.53 14.84
C LYS A 253 -7.96 -1.32 15.14
N TYR A 254 -7.13 -0.90 14.18
CA TYR A 254 -6.25 0.25 14.31
C TYR A 254 -7.06 1.56 14.33
N SER A 255 -8.07 1.70 13.45
CA SER A 255 -9.01 2.84 13.48
C SER A 255 -9.79 2.94 14.79
N GLN A 256 -10.28 1.82 15.30
CA GLN A 256 -10.94 1.77 16.60
C GLN A 256 -10.05 2.18 17.77
N TRP A 257 -8.74 1.90 17.68
CA TRP A 257 -7.76 2.39 18.64
C TRP A 257 -7.53 3.89 18.46
N ALA A 258 -7.27 4.36 17.24
CA ALA A 258 -7.02 5.77 16.93
C ALA A 258 -8.19 6.70 17.34
N MET A 259 -9.43 6.25 17.11
CA MET A 259 -10.64 6.95 17.54
C MET A 259 -10.85 6.92 19.06
N ARG A 260 -10.37 5.88 19.74
CA ARG A 260 -10.40 5.81 21.22
C ARG A 260 -9.34 6.72 21.82
N ASP A 261 -8.14 6.72 21.22
CA ASP A 261 -7.01 7.54 21.62
C ASP A 261 -7.35 9.03 21.53
N SER A 262 -8.03 9.47 20.48
CA SER A 262 -8.53 10.85 20.35
C SER A 262 -9.78 11.18 21.20
N GLY A 263 -10.32 10.22 21.97
CA GLY A 263 -11.54 10.43 22.77
C GLY A 263 -12.84 10.56 21.97
N MET A 264 -12.82 10.42 20.64
CA MET A 264 -13.98 10.64 19.76
C MET A 264 -14.86 9.40 19.58
N ARG A 265 -14.38 8.22 19.96
CA ARG A 265 -15.07 6.92 19.74
C ARG A 265 -16.53 6.89 20.20
N TYR A 266 -16.82 7.45 21.37
CA TYR A 266 -18.17 7.43 21.94
C TYR A 266 -19.02 8.60 21.43
N THR A 267 -18.36 9.74 21.25
CA THR A 267 -18.95 11.02 20.84
C THR A 267 -19.53 10.97 19.43
N TYR A 268 -18.79 10.42 18.47
CA TYR A 268 -19.15 10.44 17.04
C TYR A 268 -19.18 9.03 16.45
N HIS A 269 -19.73 8.05 17.17
CA HIS A 269 -19.76 6.65 16.74
C HIS A 269 -20.48 6.41 15.41
N ASN A 270 -21.39 7.31 15.01
CA ASN A 270 -22.16 7.22 13.76
C ASN A 270 -21.50 7.93 12.57
N LEU A 271 -20.44 8.71 12.80
CA LEU A 271 -19.75 9.44 11.74
C LEU A 271 -18.33 8.91 11.62
N SER A 272 -17.93 8.58 10.40
CA SER A 272 -16.57 8.16 10.05
C SER A 272 -16.13 8.96 8.82
N VAL A 273 -14.82 9.17 8.68
CA VAL A 273 -14.26 9.79 7.47
C VAL A 273 -14.01 8.73 6.38
N PHE A 274 -14.10 7.44 6.72
CA PHE A 274 -13.95 6.36 5.76
C PHE A 274 -14.83 5.13 6.04
N ASP A 275 -15.00 4.28 5.01
CA ASP A 275 -15.63 2.95 5.14
C ASP A 275 -14.77 1.87 4.45
N THR A 276 -15.06 0.60 4.73
CA THR A 276 -14.32 -0.57 4.25
C THR A 276 -15.20 -1.53 3.45
N VAL A 277 -14.64 -2.18 2.43
CA VAL A 277 -15.29 -3.22 1.63
C VAL A 277 -14.31 -4.35 1.38
N SER A 278 -14.72 -5.60 1.65
CA SER A 278 -14.01 -6.80 1.21
C SER A 278 -14.73 -7.48 0.06
N CYS A 279 -13.96 -8.09 -0.83
CA CYS A 279 -14.43 -9.00 -1.86
C CYS A 279 -13.53 -10.23 -1.97
N HIS A 280 -14.08 -11.31 -2.52
CA HIS A 280 -13.31 -12.50 -2.86
C HIS A 280 -12.49 -12.24 -4.13
N LYS A 281 -11.37 -12.95 -4.30
CA LYS A 281 -10.49 -12.80 -5.46
C LYS A 281 -11.18 -12.98 -6.82
N ASP A 282 -12.21 -13.84 -6.88
CA ASP A 282 -12.95 -14.12 -8.12
C ASP A 282 -14.05 -13.08 -8.41
N THR A 283 -14.23 -12.10 -7.53
CA THR A 283 -15.24 -11.07 -7.71
C THR A 283 -14.71 -9.99 -8.66
N PRO A 284 -15.42 -9.64 -9.75
CA PRO A 284 -14.96 -8.60 -10.65
C PRO A 284 -14.92 -7.23 -9.96
N SER A 285 -13.93 -6.41 -10.32
CA SER A 285 -13.57 -5.11 -9.72
C SER A 285 -14.72 -4.10 -9.61
N TYR A 286 -15.62 -4.07 -10.60
CA TYR A 286 -16.75 -3.13 -10.58
C TYR A 286 -17.72 -3.37 -9.40
N ILE A 287 -17.78 -4.59 -8.84
CA ILE A 287 -18.69 -4.93 -7.74
C ILE A 287 -18.27 -4.27 -6.42
N PRO A 288 -17.03 -4.46 -5.91
CA PRO A 288 -16.58 -3.75 -4.72
C PRO A 288 -16.54 -2.24 -4.92
N GLU A 289 -16.25 -1.76 -6.13
CA GLU A 289 -16.32 -0.34 -6.49
C GLU A 289 -17.74 0.23 -6.29
N GLN A 290 -18.76 -0.36 -6.91
CA GLN A 290 -20.15 0.09 -6.77
C GLN A 290 -20.64 0.00 -5.32
N LYS A 291 -20.23 -1.05 -4.60
CA LYS A 291 -20.55 -1.22 -3.18
C LYS A 291 -19.92 -0.12 -2.33
N MET A 292 -18.68 0.27 -2.64
CA MET A 292 -17.97 1.36 -1.96
C MET A 292 -18.60 2.71 -2.30
N ILE A 293 -18.93 2.99 -3.57
CA ILE A 293 -19.65 4.21 -3.98
C ILE A 293 -20.95 4.36 -3.19
N HIS A 294 -21.73 3.28 -3.06
CA HIS A 294 -23.00 3.34 -2.33
C HIS A 294 -22.79 3.64 -0.83
N LYS A 295 -21.79 3.02 -0.20
CA LYS A 295 -21.42 3.28 1.19
C LYS A 295 -20.99 4.72 1.41
N LEU A 296 -20.11 5.24 0.57
CA LEU A 296 -19.58 6.61 0.68
C LEU A 296 -20.64 7.66 0.33
N TYR A 297 -21.55 7.38 -0.61
CA TYR A 297 -22.71 8.23 -0.86
C TYR A 297 -23.62 8.36 0.38
N ASN A 298 -23.90 7.24 1.05
CA ASN A 298 -24.70 7.26 2.28
C ASN A 298 -23.97 8.03 3.40
N LEU A 299 -22.65 7.81 3.54
CA LEU A 299 -21.81 8.49 4.51
C LEU A 299 -21.74 10.00 4.25
N TYR A 300 -21.64 10.41 2.97
CA TYR A 300 -21.70 11.80 2.54
C TYR A 300 -23.01 12.46 2.94
N GLY A 301 -24.14 11.76 2.76
CA GLY A 301 -25.45 12.21 3.23
C GLY A 301 -25.51 12.41 4.76
N GLN A 302 -24.88 11.51 5.53
CA GLN A 302 -24.80 11.62 6.99
C GLN A 302 -23.97 12.84 7.42
N TRP A 303 -22.83 13.07 6.79
CA TRP A 303 -21.99 14.26 7.05
C TRP A 303 -22.72 15.56 6.72
N LYS A 304 -23.38 15.62 5.56
CA LYS A 304 -24.18 16.79 5.16
C LYS A 304 -25.30 17.07 6.17
N ALA A 305 -25.97 16.03 6.66
CA ALA A 305 -27.02 16.15 7.68
C ALA A 305 -26.45 16.58 9.05
N ALA A 306 -25.26 16.11 9.42
CA ALA A 306 -24.62 16.43 10.69
C ALA A 306 -24.09 17.86 10.76
N MET A 307 -23.66 18.44 9.63
CA MET A 307 -23.15 19.82 9.55
C MET A 307 -24.25 20.88 9.42
N LEU A 308 -25.41 20.52 8.84
CA LEU A 308 -26.55 21.43 8.63
C LEU A 308 -27.03 22.23 9.88
N PRO A 309 -27.05 21.66 11.12
CA PRO A 309 -27.57 22.37 12.29
C PRO A 309 -26.66 23.52 12.78
N HIS A 310 -25.35 23.43 12.53
CA HIS A 310 -24.36 24.36 13.10
C HIS A 310 -24.25 25.70 12.38
N ASP A 311 -24.71 25.75 11.14
CA ASP A 311 -24.83 26.97 10.35
C ASP A 311 -25.75 28.01 11.01
N LYS A 312 -26.64 27.57 11.91
CA LYS A 312 -27.63 28.42 12.59
C LYS A 312 -27.15 29.06 13.90
N THR A 313 -26.03 28.59 14.46
CA THR A 313 -25.52 29.05 15.77
C THR A 313 -24.47 30.16 15.67
N GLY A 314 -24.00 30.50 14.47
CA GLY A 314 -23.39 31.80 14.13
C GLY A 314 -22.05 32.18 14.78
N LEU A 315 -21.38 31.28 15.52
CA LEU A 315 -20.10 31.59 16.19
C LEU A 315 -18.86 31.15 15.39
N VAL A 316 -19.00 30.17 14.50
CA VAL A 316 -17.96 29.70 13.58
C VAL A 316 -18.66 29.38 12.25
N ALA A 317 -18.21 29.96 11.14
CA ALA A 317 -18.74 29.60 9.83
C ALA A 317 -18.43 28.12 9.58
N ALA A 318 -19.47 27.30 9.46
CA ALA A 318 -19.28 25.90 9.11
C ALA A 318 -18.64 25.82 7.70
N PRO A 319 -17.80 24.82 7.42
CA PRO A 319 -17.30 24.57 6.07
C PRO A 319 -18.50 24.45 5.12
N GLU A 320 -18.45 25.15 3.98
CA GLU A 320 -19.53 25.09 2.98
C GLU A 320 -19.71 23.68 2.42
N GLU A 321 -18.66 22.85 2.49
CA GLU A 321 -18.64 21.49 1.95
C GLU A 321 -18.28 20.45 3.02
N PRO A 322 -18.91 19.27 2.97
CA PRO A 322 -18.54 18.14 3.83
C PRO A 322 -17.11 17.67 3.55
N PRO A 323 -16.48 16.97 4.50
CA PRO A 323 -15.08 16.55 4.38
C PRO A 323 -14.87 15.55 3.25
N THR A 324 -13.63 15.48 2.77
CA THR A 324 -13.18 14.41 1.86
C THR A 324 -13.40 13.05 2.53
N LEU A 325 -14.14 12.17 1.88
CA LEU A 325 -14.39 10.82 2.37
C LEU A 325 -13.49 9.81 1.66
N TYR A 326 -13.09 8.78 2.38
CA TYR A 326 -12.20 7.74 1.86
C TYR A 326 -12.82 6.35 1.93
N GLY A 327 -12.32 5.44 1.11
CA GLY A 327 -12.68 4.03 1.14
C GLY A 327 -11.44 3.15 1.22
N VAL A 328 -11.58 2.01 1.88
CA VAL A 328 -10.59 0.92 1.85
C VAL A 328 -11.23 -0.31 1.22
N ILE A 329 -10.74 -0.71 0.06
CA ILE A 329 -11.18 -1.92 -0.65
C ILE A 329 -10.10 -2.97 -0.49
N ALA A 330 -10.45 -4.17 -0.04
CA ALA A 330 -9.52 -5.29 0.06
C ALA A 330 -10.04 -6.49 -0.74
N SER A 331 -9.18 -7.05 -1.58
CA SER A 331 -9.43 -8.27 -2.34
C SER A 331 -8.19 -9.16 -2.26
N HIS A 332 -8.33 -10.36 -1.71
CA HIS A 332 -7.21 -11.27 -1.50
C HIS A 332 -6.09 -10.61 -0.67
N THR A 333 -4.85 -10.53 -1.19
CA THR A 333 -3.71 -9.85 -0.55
C THR A 333 -3.61 -8.37 -0.92
N VAL A 334 -4.44 -7.87 -1.83
CA VAL A 334 -4.36 -6.50 -2.35
C VAL A 334 -5.36 -5.59 -1.64
N MET A 335 -4.91 -4.39 -1.29
CA MET A 335 -5.70 -3.35 -0.63
C MET A 335 -5.58 -2.03 -1.37
N ALA A 336 -6.69 -1.39 -1.70
CA ALA A 336 -6.71 -0.06 -2.31
C ALA A 336 -7.29 0.98 -1.36
N PHE A 337 -6.65 2.14 -1.29
CA PHE A 337 -7.25 3.36 -0.76
C PHE A 337 -7.88 4.16 -1.89
N VAL A 338 -9.09 4.64 -1.65
CA VAL A 338 -9.83 5.48 -2.57
C VAL A 338 -10.33 6.73 -1.88
N SER A 339 -10.49 7.80 -2.66
CA SER A 339 -11.19 9.02 -2.26
C SER A 339 -12.53 9.10 -3.00
N TYR A 340 -13.54 9.64 -2.32
CA TYR A 340 -14.86 9.84 -2.87
C TYR A 340 -14.93 11.14 -3.66
N VAL A 341 -15.35 11.06 -4.92
CA VAL A 341 -15.65 12.22 -5.76
C VAL A 341 -17.15 12.50 -5.65
N VAL A 342 -17.48 13.73 -5.26
CA VAL A 342 -18.85 14.19 -5.01
C VAL A 342 -19.74 13.99 -6.25
N PRO A 343 -21.05 13.69 -6.09
CA PRO A 343 -21.96 13.50 -7.21
C PRO A 343 -21.94 14.65 -8.23
N THR A 344 -21.74 14.30 -9.50
CA THR A 344 -21.78 15.21 -10.65
C THR A 344 -22.92 14.80 -11.57
N ILE A 345 -23.32 15.65 -12.53
CA ILE A 345 -24.39 15.36 -13.50
C ILE A 345 -24.18 14.00 -14.21
N ALA A 346 -22.93 13.64 -14.50
CA ALA A 346 -22.57 12.35 -15.11
C ALA A 346 -22.68 11.16 -14.13
N HIS A 347 -22.43 11.37 -12.85
CA HIS A 347 -22.40 10.32 -11.82
C HIS A 347 -23.29 10.70 -10.64
N ALA A 348 -24.57 10.32 -10.72
CA ALA A 348 -25.59 10.71 -9.74
C ALA A 348 -25.29 10.29 -8.29
N LYS A 349 -24.44 9.28 -8.08
CA LYS A 349 -24.00 8.79 -6.76
C LYS A 349 -22.54 9.11 -6.45
N GLY A 350 -21.86 9.90 -7.28
CA GLY A 350 -20.42 10.12 -7.21
C GLY A 350 -19.62 9.01 -7.87
N SER A 351 -18.30 9.17 -7.86
CA SER A 351 -17.34 8.19 -8.37
C SER A 351 -16.19 8.01 -7.37
N LEU A 352 -15.32 7.04 -7.61
CA LEU A 352 -14.11 6.84 -6.80
C LEU A 352 -12.88 7.27 -7.56
N ARG A 353 -11.90 7.76 -6.81
CA ARG A 353 -10.56 8.03 -7.31
C ARG A 353 -9.57 7.23 -6.48
N THR A 354 -8.77 6.40 -7.13
CA THR A 354 -7.73 5.61 -6.48
C THR A 354 -6.64 6.53 -5.93
N VAL A 355 -6.24 6.31 -4.68
CA VAL A 355 -5.15 7.02 -4.01
C VAL A 355 -3.88 6.18 -4.04
N ALA A 356 -3.97 4.89 -3.69
CA ALA A 356 -2.84 3.96 -3.63
C ALA A 356 -3.32 2.50 -3.58
N ILE A 357 -2.51 1.55 -4.05
CA ILE A 357 -2.80 0.10 -4.04
C ILE A 357 -1.65 -0.70 -3.42
N PHE A 358 -1.87 -1.46 -2.36
CA PHE A 358 -0.81 -2.20 -1.67
C PHE A 358 -1.05 -3.70 -1.80
N ASP A 359 -0.04 -4.44 -2.23
CA ASP A 359 -0.07 -5.91 -2.20
C ASP A 359 0.72 -6.44 -1.00
N PHE A 360 0.06 -7.21 -0.15
CA PHE A 360 0.67 -7.92 0.98
C PHE A 360 1.16 -9.33 0.61
N GLY A 361 0.97 -9.76 -0.64
CA GLY A 361 1.22 -11.12 -1.12
C GLY A 361 2.56 -11.30 -1.85
N GLY A 362 2.82 -10.46 -2.87
CA GLY A 362 3.94 -10.64 -3.80
C GLY A 362 5.27 -10.02 -3.39
N ASP A 363 5.24 -8.91 -2.66
CA ASP A 363 6.43 -8.07 -2.47
C ASP A 363 7.15 -8.35 -1.14
N GLU A 364 8.16 -9.24 -1.19
CA GLU A 364 9.00 -9.52 -0.03
C GLU A 364 9.64 -8.21 0.49
N GLY A 365 9.51 -7.93 1.79
CA GLY A 365 10.11 -6.74 2.41
C GLY A 365 9.26 -5.46 2.38
N PHE A 366 8.10 -5.47 1.71
CA PHE A 366 7.19 -4.31 1.72
C PHE A 366 6.13 -4.35 2.82
N ASP A 367 6.04 -5.45 3.60
CA ASP A 367 5.06 -5.60 4.69
C ASP A 367 5.06 -4.44 5.68
N VAL A 368 6.26 -3.97 6.05
CA VAL A 368 6.44 -2.85 6.97
C VAL A 368 5.90 -1.56 6.37
N TRP A 369 6.24 -1.28 5.11
CA TRP A 369 5.82 -0.06 4.41
C TRP A 369 4.32 -0.07 4.11
N ASN A 370 3.75 -1.22 3.74
CA ASN A 370 2.31 -1.39 3.53
C ASN A 370 1.53 -1.27 4.86
N SER A 371 2.12 -1.74 5.96
CA SER A 371 1.57 -1.51 7.31
C SER A 371 1.61 -0.04 7.70
N PHE A 372 2.69 0.68 7.36
CA PHE A 372 2.75 2.13 7.55
C PHE A 372 1.75 2.88 6.69
N ALA A 373 1.44 2.40 5.48
CA ALA A 373 0.36 2.99 4.68
C ALA A 373 -0.98 2.94 5.42
N ILE A 374 -1.32 1.82 6.08
CA ILE A 374 -2.51 1.73 6.93
C ILE A 374 -2.42 2.68 8.12
N ALA A 375 -1.25 2.74 8.78
CA ALA A 375 -1.06 3.63 9.93
C ALA A 375 -1.27 5.10 9.54
N ILE A 376 -0.63 5.55 8.47
CA ILE A 376 -0.71 6.91 7.93
C ILE A 376 -2.17 7.22 7.57
N PHE A 377 -2.84 6.34 6.82
CA PHE A 377 -4.23 6.52 6.43
C PHE A 377 -5.17 6.69 7.62
N VAL A 378 -5.06 5.81 8.62
CA VAL A 378 -5.94 5.85 9.80
C VAL A 378 -5.65 7.07 10.66
N ILE A 379 -4.37 7.43 10.86
CA ILE A 379 -3.98 8.61 11.63
C ILE A 379 -4.41 9.89 10.92
N HIS A 380 -4.32 9.95 9.59
CA HIS A 380 -4.89 11.02 8.79
C HIS A 380 -6.39 11.17 9.05
N CYS A 381 -7.15 10.08 8.97
CA CYS A 381 -8.58 10.09 9.27
C CYS A 381 -8.88 10.52 10.72
N ARG A 382 -8.09 10.08 11.71
CA ARG A 382 -8.20 10.49 13.12
C ARG A 382 -8.00 11.99 13.25
N ASN A 383 -6.90 12.52 12.72
CA ASN A 383 -6.55 13.93 12.83
C ASN A 383 -7.61 14.80 12.13
N ARG A 384 -8.08 14.36 10.95
CA ARG A 384 -9.15 15.03 10.23
C ARG A 384 -10.45 15.06 11.02
N MET A 385 -10.83 13.94 11.65
CA MET A 385 -12.01 13.91 12.51
C MET A 385 -11.89 14.83 13.73
N LYS A 386 -10.68 15.01 14.29
CA LYS A 386 -10.45 16.00 15.37
C LYS A 386 -10.65 17.43 14.90
N GLU A 387 -10.18 17.79 13.71
CA GLU A 387 -10.45 19.11 13.14
C GLU A 387 -11.94 19.32 12.87
N LEU A 388 -12.63 18.28 12.42
CA LEU A 388 -14.05 18.33 12.11
C LEU A 388 -14.94 18.39 13.37
N GLN A 389 -14.44 17.95 14.53
CA GLN A 389 -15.16 17.97 15.80
C GLN A 389 -15.67 19.36 16.16
N ASP A 390 -14.92 20.42 15.83
CA ASP A 390 -15.31 21.81 16.10
C ASP A 390 -16.55 22.23 15.30
N PHE A 391 -16.79 21.58 14.17
CA PHE A 391 -17.93 21.81 13.27
C PHE A 391 -19.04 20.77 13.43
N LEU A 392 -19.00 19.95 14.48
CA LEU A 392 -20.04 18.96 14.79
C LEU A 392 -20.80 19.37 16.06
N PRO A 393 -22.12 19.10 16.13
CA PRO A 393 -22.93 19.49 17.28
C PRO A 393 -22.31 18.90 18.55
N LYS A 394 -22.15 19.74 19.58
CA LYS A 394 -21.58 19.29 20.85
C LYS A 394 -22.40 18.08 21.33
N PRO A 395 -21.77 16.96 21.68
CA PRO A 395 -22.48 15.80 22.17
C PRO A 395 -23.33 16.22 23.38
N VAL A 396 -24.62 15.90 23.33
CA VAL A 396 -25.43 15.93 24.53
C VAL A 396 -24.88 14.82 25.42
N VAL A 397 -24.06 15.19 26.40
CA VAL A 397 -23.61 14.25 27.44
C VAL A 397 -24.86 13.90 28.22
N VAL A 398 -25.53 12.82 27.82
CA VAL A 398 -26.56 12.20 28.63
C VAL A 398 -25.81 11.60 29.81
N LEU A 399 -25.69 12.38 30.88
CA LEU A 399 -25.40 11.86 32.21
C LEU A 399 -26.58 10.97 32.57
N GLN A 400 -26.54 9.73 32.08
CA GLN A 400 -27.35 8.66 32.62
C GLN A 400 -26.82 8.47 34.03
N ARG A 401 -27.39 9.22 34.99
CA ARG A 401 -27.26 8.87 36.41
C ARG A 401 -27.86 7.48 36.49
N ASP A 402 -27.00 6.50 36.73
CA ASP A 402 -27.43 5.18 37.14
C ASP A 402 -28.38 5.40 38.33
N PRO A 403 -29.65 5.00 38.24
CA PRO A 403 -30.59 5.15 39.36
C PRO A 403 -30.23 4.23 40.55
N ASP A 404 -29.22 3.38 40.37
CA ASP A 404 -28.75 2.39 41.35
C ASP A 404 -27.40 2.77 42.02
N LEU A 405 -26.94 4.02 41.89
CA LEU A 405 -25.77 4.58 42.61
C LEU A 405 -26.15 5.66 43.63
#